data_AF-A0A482UKD1-F1
#
_entry.id   AF-A0A482UKD1-F1
#
_cell.length_a   1.000
_cell.length_b   1.000
_cell.length_c   1.000
_cell.angle_alpha   90.00
_cell.angle_beta   90.00
_cell.angle_gamma   90.00
#
_symmetry.space_group_name_H-M   'P 1'
#
loop_
_entity.id
_entity.type
_entity.pdbx_description
1 polymer ?
#
loop_
_entity_poly.entity_id
_entity_poly.type
_entity_poly.pdbx_seq_one_letter_code
_entity_poly.pdbx_strand_id
1 'polypeptide(L)' 'MTIDHSLYTIHHAHHHSPSPFTQVLLSICSLLTDANPDDPLVPEIAQLYKNNRTQHDATAREWTAKYAM' A
#
# COMPACT_ATOMS: atom_id res chain seq x y z
N MET A 1 -30.20 -25.67 -22.83
CA MET A 1 -28.86 -25.08 -23.03
C MET A 1 -28.66 -24.08 -21.90
N THR A 2 -28.40 -24.60 -20.71
CA THR A 2 -28.39 -23.83 -19.47
C THR A 2 -27.01 -23.24 -19.33
N ILE A 3 -26.86 -21.93 -19.56
CA ILE A 3 -25.63 -21.24 -19.20
C ILE A 3 -25.58 -21.28 -17.68
N ASP A 4 -24.63 -22.06 -17.17
CA ASP A 4 -24.44 -22.32 -15.76
C ASP A 4 -24.39 -20.99 -14.99
N HIS A 5 -25.24 -20.86 -13.96
CA HIS A 5 -25.36 -19.65 -13.15
C HIS A 5 -24.01 -19.26 -12.50
N SER A 6 -23.08 -20.21 -12.38
CA SER A 6 -21.72 -19.99 -11.89
C SER A 6 -20.82 -19.22 -12.87
N LEU A 7 -21.12 -19.22 -14.18
CA LEU A 7 -20.39 -18.43 -15.19
C LEU A 7 -20.87 -16.96 -15.23
N TYR A 8 -22.14 -16.71 -14.91
CA TYR A 8 -22.70 -15.35 -14.85
C TYR A 8 -22.06 -14.52 -13.73
N THR A 9 -21.81 -15.14 -12.57
CA THR A 9 -21.14 -14.49 -11.44
C THR A 9 -19.68 -14.13 -11.76
N ILE A 10 -18.97 -14.96 -12.55
CA ILE A 10 -17.58 -14.70 -12.93
C ILE A 10 -17.51 -13.58 -13.99
N HIS A 11 -18.45 -13.53 -14.93
CA HIS A 11 -18.48 -12.48 -15.98
C HIS A 11 -18.94 -11.11 -15.43
N HIS A 12 -19.71 -11.06 -14.34
CA HIS A 12 -20.12 -9.81 -13.69
C HIS A 12 -19.14 -9.24 -12.65
N ALA A 13 -18.13 -10.01 -12.24
CA ALA A 13 -17.12 -9.54 -11.30
C ALA A 13 -16.13 -8.53 -11.90
N HIS A 14 -16.13 -8.35 -13.23
CA HIS A 14 -15.14 -7.53 -13.94
C HIS A 14 -15.52 -6.04 -14.07
N HIS A 15 -16.55 -5.55 -13.36
CA HIS A 15 -17.06 -4.17 -13.49
C HIS A 15 -17.52 -3.52 -12.17
N HIS A 16 -17.05 -3.98 -11.01
CA HIS A 16 -17.17 -3.19 -9.79
C HIS A 16 -15.81 -2.59 -9.45
N SER A 17 -15.67 -1.28 -9.67
CA SER A 17 -14.57 -0.51 -9.10
C SER A 17 -14.53 -0.80 -7.58
N PRO A 18 -13.36 -1.14 -7.01
CA PRO A 18 -13.24 -1.43 -5.59
C PRO A 18 -13.82 -0.28 -4.76
N SER A 19 -14.39 -0.56 -3.59
CA SER A 19 -14.94 0.51 -2.74
C SER A 19 -13.84 1.54 -2.41
N PRO A 20 -14.19 2.84 -2.23
CA PRO A 20 -13.20 3.87 -1.91
C PRO A 20 -12.36 3.53 -0.68
N PHE A 21 -12.94 2.85 0.31
CA PHE A 21 -12.22 2.36 1.48
C PHE A 21 -11.11 1.36 1.10
N THR A 22 -11.41 0.36 0.28
CA THR A 22 -10.41 -0.60 -0.19
C THR A 22 -9.33 0.08 -1.03
N GLN A 23 -9.70 1.03 -1.89
CA GLN A 23 -8.73 1.79 -2.68
C GLN A 23 -7.76 2.59 -1.80
N VAL A 24 -8.26 3.24 -0.73
CA VAL A 24 -7.42 3.97 0.22
C VAL A 24 -6.50 3.03 1.00
N LEU A 25 -6.99 1.89 1.48
CA LEU A 25 -6.14 0.92 2.16
C LEU A 25 -5.03 0.39 1.23
N LEU A 26 -5.37 0.09 -0.03
CA LEU A 26 -4.40 -0.34 -1.02
C LEU A 26 -3.34 0.74 -1.31
N SER A 27 -3.74 2.01 -1.39
CA SER A 27 -2.77 3.10 -1.58
C SER A 27 -1.85 3.28 -0.38
N ILE A 28 -2.37 3.12 0.85
CA ILE A 28 -1.54 3.14 2.07
C ILE A 28 -0.56 1.96 2.07
N CYS A 29 -1.01 0.74 1.78
CA CYS A 29 -0.12 -0.43 1.67
C CYS A 29 0.97 -0.23 0.60
N SER A 30 0.61 0.37 -0.54
CA SER A 30 1.57 0.72 -1.58
C SER A 30 2.62 1.71 -1.07
N LEU A 31 2.21 2.79 -0.40
CA LEU A 31 3.12 3.81 0.15
C LEU A 31 4.05 3.26 1.23
N LEU A 32 3.58 2.32 2.04
CA LEU A 32 4.41 1.66 3.06
C LEU A 32 5.46 0.72 2.42
N THR A 33 5.16 0.17 1.25
CA THR A 33 6.06 -0.74 0.53
C THR A 33 7.05 0.04 -0.34
N ASP A 34 6.56 1.07 -1.02
CA ASP A 34 7.32 1.95 -1.91
C ASP A 34 7.00 3.41 -1.55
N ALA A 35 7.80 3.95 -0.64
CA ALA A 35 7.66 5.34 -0.21
C ALA A 35 8.04 6.28 -1.37
N ASN A 36 7.29 7.38 -1.54
CA ASN A 36 7.61 8.43 -2.51
C ASN A 36 8.46 9.54 -1.86
N PRO A 37 9.79 9.60 -2.09
CA PRO A 37 10.65 10.55 -1.42
C PRO A 37 10.76 11.90 -2.18
N ASP A 38 10.08 12.05 -3.33
CA ASP A 38 10.01 13.29 -4.10
C ASP A 38 8.84 14.18 -3.67
N ASP A 39 7.81 13.60 -3.04
CA ASP A 39 6.71 14.32 -2.40
C ASP A 39 6.57 13.89 -0.91
N PRO A 40 7.52 14.30 -0.05
CA PRO A 40 7.57 13.79 1.31
C PRO A 40 6.66 14.56 2.27
N LEU A 41 5.91 13.84 3.09
CA LEU A 41 5.21 14.41 4.25
C LEU A 41 6.18 14.95 5.32
N VAL A 42 7.35 14.33 5.45
CA VAL A 42 8.42 14.74 6.38
C VAL A 42 9.74 14.81 5.61
N PRO A 43 10.20 16.01 5.21
CA PRO A 43 11.37 16.19 4.36
C PRO A 43 12.65 15.55 4.93
N GLU A 44 12.86 15.63 6.24
CA GLU A 44 14.06 15.11 6.90
C GLU A 44 14.16 13.58 6.80
N ILE A 45 13.03 12.88 6.97
CA ILE A 45 12.97 11.42 6.84
C ILE A 45 13.20 11.01 5.39
N ALA A 46 12.66 11.75 4.42
CA ALA A 46 12.90 11.50 3.00
C ALA A 46 14.35 11.75 2.58
N GLN A 47 15.01 12.77 3.13
CA GLN A 47 16.45 12.97 2.96
C GLN A 47 17.25 11.80 3.54
N LEU A 48 16.89 11.32 4.73
CA LEU A 48 17.53 10.14 5.33
C LEU A 48 17.30 8.89 4.46
N TYR A 49 16.10 8.70 3.93
CA TYR A 49 15.76 7.60 3.03
C TYR A 49 16.61 7.62 1.75
N LYS A 50 16.80 8.80 1.13
CA LYS A 50 17.60 8.99 -0.08
C LYS A 50 19.10 8.83 0.18
N ASN A 51 19.60 9.39 1.29
CA ASN A 51 21.04 9.53 1.54
C ASN A 51 21.63 8.40 2.39
N ASN A 52 20.83 7.74 3.25
CA ASN A 52 21.28 6.65 4.12
C ASN A 52 20.15 5.65 4.40
N ARG A 53 19.85 4.82 3.39
CA ARG A 53 18.79 3.80 3.45
C ARG A 53 18.95 2.81 4.61
N THR A 54 20.17 2.40 4.93
CA THR A 54 20.43 1.45 6.03
C THR A 54 20.02 2.01 7.39
N GLN A 55 20.35 3.28 7.67
CA GLN A 55 19.95 3.94 8.92
C GLN A 55 18.44 4.17 8.96
N HIS A 56 17.84 4.62 7.84
CA HIS A 56 16.39 4.75 7.73
C HIS A 56 15.67 3.43 8.08
N ASP A 57 16.08 2.32 7.47
CA ASP A 57 15.42 1.03 7.65
C ASP A 57 15.66 0.42 9.03
N ALA A 58 16.76 0.77 9.71
CA ALA A 58 16.98 0.42 11.11
C ALA A 58 16.00 1.17 12.03
N THR A 59 15.88 2.49 11.87
CA THR A 59 14.94 3.33 12.62
C THR A 59 13.49 2.91 12.37
N ALA A 60 13.12 2.67 11.10
CA ALA A 60 11.77 2.24 10.75
C ALA A 60 11.39 0.94 11.47
N ARG A 61 12.29 -0.07 11.48
CA ARG A 61 12.07 -1.33 12.20
C ARG A 61 11.93 -1.14 13.71
N GLU A 62 12.77 -0.30 14.32
CA GLU A 62 12.67 0.03 15.74
C GLU A 62 11.31 0.64 16.08
N TRP A 63 10.84 1.59 15.26
CA TRP A 63 9.56 2.25 15.46
C TRP A 63 8.38 1.31 15.24
N THR A 64 8.44 0.44 14.23
CA THR A 64 7.44 -0.62 14.03
C THR A 64 7.36 -1.52 15.25
N ALA A 65 8.50 -1.98 15.78
CA ALA A 65 8.53 -2.81 16.98
C ALA A 65 7.97 -2.11 18.22
N LYS A 66 8.16 -0.79 18.32
CA LYS A 66 7.71 0.00 19.46
C LYS A 66 6.20 0.32 19.45
N TYR A 67 5.61 0.51 18.27
CA TYR A 67 4.25 1.08 18.17
C TYR A 67 3.26 0.22 17.35
N ALA A 68 3.72 -0.76 16.59
CA ALA A 68 2.91 -1.48 15.60
C ALA A 68 3.16 -3.00 15.57
N MET A 69 3.79 -3.55 16.62
CA MET A 69 3.90 -5.00 16.88
C MET A 69 2.88 -5.46 17.91
#